data_AF-A0A1C5FZ97-F1
#
_entry.id   AF-A0A1C5FZ97-F1
#
_cell.length_a   1.000
_cell.length_b   1.000
_cell.length_c   1.000
_cell.angle_alpha   90.00
_cell.angle_beta   90.00
_cell.angle_gamma   90.00
#
_symmetry.space_group_name_H-M   'P 1'
#
loop_
_entity.id
_entity.type
_entity.pdbx_description
1 polymer ?
#
loop_
_entity_poly.entity_id
_entity_poly.type
_entity_poly.pdbx_seq_one_letter_code
_entity_poly.pdbx_strand_id
1 'polypeptide(L)'
;IKDADGTTHTRYDRTYEGLPVLGGDLIVHRAKGGDVKGVTKATKATVKVASTTAGIAPTTAAKAAVKLAKADDTTQAAADQAPRKVIWAADGKPVLAYETVVGGVQKDGTPNQLHVITDAATGKKLFERQGIETGKGESEYSGSVELGTSKEGSGYTLTDADRGGHKTTNLENGESGEGKAFTDDDDNWGTGKPDDPQTAAVDAHYGAAVTWDYYKNVHGRNGIADDGKGAYSRVHYGDSYVNAFWDDSCFCMTYGDGEGNKAPLTAIDVAAHEMSHGVTSATAGLEYSGESGGLNEATSDIFGTSVEFSADNSTDVGDYLIGEEIDINGDGSPLRYMDKPSKDGQSADEWSDGVGDMDVHYSSGVANHFFYLLSEGS
;
A
#
# COMPACT_ATOMS: atom_id res chain seq x y z
N ILE A 1 5.35 18.28 -17.17
CA ILE A 1 6.75 17.98 -16.78
C ILE A 1 7.67 19.04 -17.39
N LYS A 2 8.73 19.47 -16.71
CA LYS A 2 9.68 20.46 -17.21
C LYS A 2 11.11 19.95 -17.01
N ASP A 3 11.88 19.95 -18.09
CA ASP A 3 13.27 19.49 -18.10
C ASP A 3 14.22 20.59 -17.59
N ALA A 4 15.45 20.19 -17.22
CA ALA A 4 16.49 21.10 -16.75
C ALA A 4 16.87 22.18 -17.78
N ASP A 5 16.74 21.88 -19.09
CA ASP A 5 16.98 22.85 -20.18
C ASP A 5 15.82 23.86 -20.35
N GLY A 6 14.74 23.70 -19.59
CA GLY A 6 13.55 24.53 -19.62
C GLY A 6 12.49 24.08 -20.63
N THR A 7 12.67 22.95 -21.31
CA THR A 7 11.64 22.31 -22.16
C THR A 7 10.45 21.89 -21.30
N THR A 8 9.23 22.07 -21.80
CA THR A 8 7.99 21.69 -21.13
C THR A 8 7.25 20.63 -21.93
N HIS A 9 6.73 19.63 -21.22
CA HIS A 9 6.00 18.48 -21.73
C HIS A 9 4.59 18.57 -21.16
N THR A 10 3.64 18.91 -22.03
CA THR A 10 2.23 19.05 -21.66
C THR A 10 1.44 17.93 -22.30
N ARG A 11 0.81 17.07 -21.48
CA ARG A 11 -0.13 16.05 -21.92
C ARG A 11 -1.48 16.71 -22.20
N TYR A 12 -2.11 16.33 -23.31
CA TYR A 12 -3.46 16.77 -23.66
C TYR A 12 -4.35 15.55 -23.84
N ASP A 13 -5.50 15.59 -23.16
CA ASP A 13 -6.61 14.70 -23.45
C ASP A 13 -7.38 15.24 -24.65
N ARG A 14 -7.85 14.32 -25.50
CA ARG A 14 -8.55 14.67 -26.72
C ARG A 14 -10.02 14.34 -26.59
N THR A 15 -10.82 15.18 -27.22
CA THR A 15 -12.24 14.92 -27.43
C THR A 15 -12.57 14.89 -28.91
N TYR A 16 -13.57 14.09 -29.29
CA TYR A 16 -14.17 14.09 -30.63
C TYR A 16 -15.68 14.29 -30.47
N GLU A 17 -16.22 15.39 -31.00
CA GLU A 17 -17.63 15.77 -30.81
C GLU A 17 -18.05 15.77 -29.32
N GLY A 18 -17.15 16.18 -28.43
CA GLY A 18 -17.37 16.18 -26.97
C GLY A 18 -17.17 14.83 -26.28
N LEU A 19 -16.93 13.74 -27.03
CA LEU A 19 -16.65 12.42 -26.47
C LEU A 19 -15.16 12.29 -26.12
N PRO A 20 -14.80 11.76 -24.93
CA PRO A 20 -13.41 11.44 -24.59
C PRO A 20 -12.79 10.46 -25.59
N VAL A 21 -11.53 10.65 -25.94
CA VAL A 21 -10.77 9.75 -26.83
C VAL A 21 -9.76 8.97 -25.99
N LEU A 22 -9.94 7.65 -25.89
CA LEU A 22 -9.04 6.75 -25.20
C LEU A 22 -7.97 6.21 -26.17
N GLY A 23 -6.69 6.26 -25.77
CA GLY A 23 -5.55 5.90 -26.63
C GLY A 23 -5.26 6.93 -27.72
N GLY A 24 -5.81 8.15 -27.59
CA GLY A 24 -5.65 9.24 -28.54
C GLY A 24 -4.64 10.31 -28.14
N ASP A 25 -4.14 10.23 -26.91
CA ASP A 25 -3.41 11.28 -26.19
C ASP A 25 -2.19 11.80 -26.95
N LEU A 26 -1.83 13.04 -26.68
CA LEU A 26 -0.61 13.63 -27.21
C LEU A 26 0.13 14.44 -26.16
N ILE A 27 1.45 14.47 -26.31
CA ILE A 27 2.34 15.31 -25.53
C ILE A 27 2.92 16.35 -26.48
N VAL A 28 2.74 17.63 -26.16
CA VAL A 28 3.41 18.73 -26.86
C VAL A 28 4.67 19.09 -26.10
N HIS A 29 5.80 19.06 -26.80
CA HIS A 29 7.11 19.44 -26.30
C HIS A 29 7.39 20.88 -26.73
N ARG A 30 7.50 21.81 -25.78
CA ARG A 30 7.81 23.22 -26.05
C ARG A 30 9.14 23.60 -25.45
N ALA A 31 9.98 24.28 -26.24
CA ALA A 31 11.24 24.85 -25.75
C ALA A 31 10.99 25.89 -24.65
N LYS A 32 12.03 26.28 -23.92
CA LYS A 32 11.99 27.33 -22.90
C LYS A 32 11.38 28.65 -23.39
N GLY A 33 11.53 28.97 -24.69
CA GLY A 33 10.95 30.16 -25.34
C GLY A 33 9.50 30.02 -25.82
N GLY A 34 8.89 28.85 -25.67
CA GLY A 34 7.50 28.57 -26.07
C GLY A 34 7.33 27.88 -27.42
N ASP A 35 8.37 27.85 -28.26
CA ASP A 35 8.32 27.19 -29.58
C ASP A 35 8.08 25.68 -29.47
N VAL A 36 7.21 25.13 -30.33
CA VAL A 36 6.93 23.69 -30.38
C VAL A 36 8.10 22.95 -31.01
N LYS A 37 8.79 22.11 -30.23
CA LYS A 37 9.89 21.24 -30.70
C LYS A 37 9.37 19.93 -31.30
N GLY A 38 8.24 19.44 -30.82
CA GLY A 38 7.68 18.18 -31.29
C GLY A 38 6.35 17.84 -30.64
N VAL A 39 5.67 16.85 -31.22
CA VAL A 39 4.44 16.27 -30.67
C VAL A 39 4.56 14.76 -30.69
N THR A 40 4.55 14.16 -29.51
CA THR A 40 4.43 12.70 -29.35
C THR A 40 2.95 12.35 -29.33
N LYS A 41 2.53 11.36 -30.11
CA LYS A 41 1.12 10.95 -30.23
C LYS A 41 0.98 9.47 -29.90
N ALA A 42 0.01 9.11 -29.07
CA ALA A 42 -0.34 7.72 -28.78
C ALA A 42 -0.86 6.98 -30.02
N THR A 43 -1.51 7.70 -30.95
CA THR A 43 -1.96 7.17 -32.23
C THR A 43 -1.65 8.12 -33.38
N LYS A 44 -1.21 7.55 -34.51
CA LYS A 44 -1.03 8.29 -35.78
C LYS A 44 -2.33 8.38 -36.58
N ALA A 45 -3.36 7.63 -36.19
CA ALA A 45 -4.63 7.62 -36.88
C ALA A 45 -5.36 8.97 -36.75
N THR A 46 -6.09 9.34 -37.79
CA THR A 46 -7.03 10.47 -37.70
C THR A 46 -8.21 10.03 -36.84
N VAL A 47 -8.43 10.70 -35.70
CA VAL A 47 -9.58 10.42 -34.82
C VAL A 47 -10.85 10.89 -35.53
N LYS A 48 -11.49 9.96 -36.22
CA LYS A 48 -12.74 10.13 -36.95
C LYS A 48 -13.48 8.81 -36.95
N VAL A 49 -14.76 8.84 -36.63
CA VAL A 49 -15.63 7.65 -36.61
C VAL A 49 -16.73 7.79 -37.67
N ALA A 50 -17.34 6.67 -38.05
CA ALA A 50 -18.43 6.67 -39.03
C ALA A 50 -19.74 7.28 -38.48
N SER A 51 -19.96 7.16 -37.17
CA SER A 51 -21.12 7.71 -36.45
C SER A 51 -20.81 7.81 -34.96
N THR A 52 -21.38 8.80 -34.28
CA THR A 52 -21.43 8.92 -32.81
C THR A 52 -22.75 8.40 -32.22
N THR A 53 -23.61 7.81 -33.06
CA THR A 53 -24.82 7.09 -32.64
C THR A 53 -24.47 5.63 -32.35
N ALA A 54 -24.71 5.18 -31.12
CA ALA A 54 -24.49 3.80 -30.72
C ALA A 54 -25.57 2.87 -31.31
N GLY A 55 -25.15 1.71 -31.82
CA GLY A 55 -26.03 0.64 -32.29
C GLY A 55 -26.57 -0.25 -31.15
N ILE A 56 -25.92 -0.21 -29.98
CA ILE A 56 -26.36 -0.93 -28.78
C ILE A 56 -26.72 0.02 -27.64
N ALA A 57 -27.63 -0.44 -26.77
CA ALA A 57 -27.93 0.24 -25.52
C ALA A 57 -26.75 0.17 -24.55
N PRO A 58 -26.50 1.21 -23.72
CA PRO A 58 -25.46 1.17 -22.68
C PRO A 58 -25.64 -0.03 -21.72
N THR A 59 -26.89 -0.40 -21.41
CA THR A 59 -27.19 -1.55 -20.54
C THR A 59 -26.72 -2.89 -21.13
N THR A 60 -26.63 -3.00 -22.46
CA THR A 60 -26.04 -4.17 -23.12
C THR A 60 -24.54 -4.24 -22.89
N ALA A 61 -23.82 -3.11 -23.02
CA ALA A 61 -22.39 -3.03 -22.71
C ALA A 61 -22.12 -3.32 -21.22
N ALA A 62 -22.93 -2.75 -20.31
CA ALA A 62 -22.81 -2.99 -18.88
C ALA A 62 -22.93 -4.48 -18.52
N LYS A 63 -23.94 -5.17 -19.07
CA LYS A 63 -24.14 -6.60 -18.85
C LYS A 63 -22.98 -7.44 -19.38
N ALA A 64 -22.41 -7.07 -20.53
CA ALA A 64 -21.25 -7.76 -21.09
C ALA A 64 -20.02 -7.59 -20.20
N ALA A 65 -19.76 -6.38 -19.70
CA ALA A 65 -18.66 -6.09 -18.79
C ALA A 65 -18.80 -6.82 -17.45
N VAL A 66 -19.98 -6.79 -16.81
CA VAL A 66 -20.23 -7.53 -15.56
C VAL A 66 -20.08 -9.04 -15.76
N LYS A 67 -20.45 -9.57 -16.94
CA LYS A 67 -20.24 -10.98 -17.26
C LYS A 67 -18.75 -11.34 -17.34
N LEU A 68 -17.91 -10.44 -17.85
CA LEU A 68 -16.45 -10.62 -17.89
C LEU A 68 -15.88 -10.64 -16.47
N ALA A 69 -16.19 -9.64 -15.64
CA ALA A 69 -15.74 -9.62 -14.25
C ALA A 69 -16.14 -10.89 -13.47
N LYS A 70 -17.37 -11.38 -13.64
CA LYS A 70 -17.82 -12.65 -13.04
C LYS A 70 -17.11 -13.89 -13.57
N ALA A 71 -16.62 -13.85 -14.82
CA ALA A 71 -15.83 -14.95 -15.37
C ALA A 71 -14.42 -15.00 -14.78
N ASP A 72 -13.94 -13.86 -14.27
CA ASP A 72 -12.68 -13.70 -13.53
C ASP A 72 -12.92 -13.76 -12.00
N ASP A 73 -13.95 -14.51 -11.56
CA ASP A 73 -14.28 -14.76 -10.15
C ASP A 73 -14.55 -13.50 -9.29
N THR A 74 -14.83 -12.34 -9.90
CA THR A 74 -15.22 -11.14 -9.14
C THR A 74 -16.57 -11.35 -8.44
N THR A 75 -16.56 -11.28 -7.12
CA THR A 75 -17.76 -11.28 -6.28
C THR A 75 -18.38 -9.87 -6.22
N GLN A 76 -19.69 -9.80 -6.00
CA GLN A 76 -20.44 -8.53 -5.98
C GLN A 76 -20.28 -7.66 -7.26
N ALA A 77 -19.85 -8.26 -8.38
CA ALA A 77 -19.58 -7.53 -9.62
C ALA A 77 -20.80 -6.74 -10.11
N ALA A 78 -20.65 -5.42 -10.17
CA ALA A 78 -21.68 -4.48 -10.57
C ALA A 78 -21.09 -3.31 -11.35
N ALA A 79 -21.85 -2.76 -12.31
CA ALA A 79 -21.49 -1.50 -12.95
C ALA A 79 -22.11 -0.36 -12.14
N ASP A 80 -21.30 0.34 -11.35
CA ASP A 80 -21.76 1.36 -10.39
C ASP A 80 -22.30 2.62 -11.06
N GLN A 81 -21.93 2.83 -12.32
CA GLN A 81 -22.43 3.92 -13.16
C GLN A 81 -22.82 3.42 -14.56
N ALA A 82 -23.68 4.20 -15.22
CA ALA A 82 -24.04 3.94 -16.61
C ALA A 82 -22.79 4.04 -17.51
N PRO A 83 -22.59 3.10 -18.46
CA PRO A 83 -21.42 3.16 -19.35
C PRO A 83 -21.34 4.47 -20.10
N ARG A 84 -20.16 5.09 -20.08
CA ARG A 84 -19.92 6.36 -20.79
C ARG A 84 -19.52 6.10 -22.23
N LYS A 85 -19.99 6.93 -23.17
CA LYS A 85 -19.54 6.88 -24.57
C LYS A 85 -18.15 7.47 -24.70
N VAL A 86 -17.29 6.80 -25.44
CA VAL A 86 -15.91 7.21 -25.71
C VAL A 86 -15.55 6.90 -27.17
N ILE A 87 -14.48 7.50 -27.68
CA ILE A 87 -13.82 7.04 -28.90
C ILE A 87 -12.62 6.19 -28.50
N TRP A 88 -12.62 4.92 -28.87
CA TRP A 88 -11.46 4.04 -28.71
C TRP A 88 -10.53 4.19 -29.91
N ALA A 89 -9.30 4.65 -29.69
CA ALA A 89 -8.32 4.94 -30.75
C ALA A 89 -6.98 4.20 -30.61
N ALA A 90 -6.80 3.42 -29.54
CA ALA A 90 -5.53 2.76 -29.23
C ALA A 90 -5.10 1.74 -30.30
N ASP A 91 -6.05 1.04 -30.93
CA ASP A 91 -5.77 0.05 -31.98
C ASP A 91 -5.47 0.66 -33.36
N GLY A 92 -5.30 1.99 -33.43
CA GLY A 92 -5.06 2.71 -34.68
C GLY A 92 -6.28 2.79 -35.62
N LYS A 93 -7.44 2.27 -35.21
CA LYS A 93 -8.72 2.39 -35.90
C LYS A 93 -9.76 2.99 -34.96
N PRO A 94 -9.92 4.33 -34.96
CA PRO A 94 -10.88 4.99 -34.09
C PRO A 94 -12.30 4.48 -34.31
N VAL A 95 -12.95 4.05 -33.23
CA VAL A 95 -14.34 3.57 -33.22
C VAL A 95 -15.12 4.16 -32.05
N LEU A 96 -16.44 4.27 -32.19
CA LEU A 96 -17.31 4.62 -31.07
C LEU A 96 -17.43 3.41 -30.14
N ALA A 97 -17.21 3.63 -28.85
CA ALA A 97 -17.26 2.59 -27.82
C ALA A 97 -17.99 3.07 -26.57
N TYR A 98 -18.33 2.13 -25.70
CA TYR A 98 -18.68 2.36 -24.30
C TYR A 98 -17.52 1.94 -23.42
N GLU A 99 -17.16 2.76 -22.43
CA GLU A 99 -16.38 2.31 -21.28
C GLU A 99 -17.34 2.00 -20.14
N THR A 100 -17.26 0.78 -19.63
CA THR A 100 -17.93 0.35 -18.40
C THR A 100 -16.87 0.12 -17.34
N VAL A 101 -17.06 0.67 -16.15
CA VAL A 101 -16.28 0.31 -14.97
C VAL A 101 -17.12 -0.65 -14.14
N VAL A 102 -16.56 -1.81 -13.83
CA VAL A 102 -17.20 -2.82 -13.00
C VAL A 102 -16.52 -2.81 -11.64
N GLY A 103 -17.28 -2.49 -10.60
CA GLY A 103 -16.92 -2.63 -9.20
C GLY A 103 -16.98 -4.09 -8.73
N GLY A 104 -16.83 -4.31 -7.42
CA GLY A 104 -16.92 -5.64 -6.79
C GLY A 104 -15.65 -5.97 -6.02
N VAL A 105 -15.42 -7.25 -5.78
CA VAL A 105 -14.26 -7.79 -5.06
C VAL A 105 -13.66 -8.92 -5.89
N GLN A 106 -12.38 -8.82 -6.22
CA GLN A 106 -11.60 -9.81 -6.95
C GLN A 106 -11.50 -11.11 -6.14
N LYS A 107 -10.96 -12.17 -6.75
CA LYS A 107 -10.91 -13.51 -6.14
C LYS A 107 -10.15 -13.54 -4.80
N ASP A 108 -9.16 -12.68 -4.68
CA ASP A 108 -8.26 -12.50 -3.53
C ASP A 108 -8.80 -11.57 -2.43
N GLY A 109 -9.93 -10.88 -2.66
CA GLY A 109 -10.46 -9.90 -1.71
C GLY A 109 -10.19 -8.44 -2.07
N THR A 110 -9.39 -8.18 -3.10
CA THR A 110 -9.07 -6.83 -3.59
C THR A 110 -10.30 -6.15 -4.20
N PRO A 111 -10.54 -4.84 -4.01
CA PRO A 111 -11.59 -4.16 -4.74
C PRO A 111 -11.39 -4.29 -6.26
N ASN A 112 -12.47 -4.56 -7.00
CA ASN A 112 -12.43 -4.67 -8.45
C ASN A 112 -12.71 -3.30 -9.08
N GLN A 113 -11.90 -2.89 -10.05
CA GLN A 113 -12.15 -1.71 -10.89
C GLN A 113 -11.93 -2.07 -12.37
N LEU A 114 -12.65 -3.07 -12.87
CA LEU A 114 -12.44 -3.56 -14.23
C LEU A 114 -13.03 -2.57 -15.25
N HIS A 115 -12.16 -1.92 -16.01
CA HIS A 115 -12.53 -1.07 -17.15
C HIS A 115 -12.68 -1.93 -18.40
N VAL A 116 -13.89 -2.04 -18.93
CA VAL A 116 -14.18 -2.76 -20.19
C VAL A 116 -14.61 -1.79 -21.28
N ILE A 117 -13.87 -1.79 -22.39
CA ILE A 117 -14.17 -1.03 -23.60
C ILE A 117 -14.94 -1.93 -24.57
N THR A 118 -16.18 -1.55 -24.87
CA THR A 118 -17.10 -2.31 -25.74
C THR A 118 -17.44 -1.51 -26.99
N ASP A 119 -17.29 -2.10 -28.16
CA ASP A 119 -17.70 -1.50 -29.43
C ASP A 119 -19.19 -1.13 -29.40
N ALA A 120 -19.49 0.15 -29.61
CA ALA A 120 -20.85 0.66 -29.42
C ALA A 120 -21.80 0.30 -30.58
N ALA A 121 -21.30 -0.23 -31.69
CA ALA A 121 -22.12 -0.69 -32.82
C ALA A 121 -22.46 -2.17 -32.70
N THR A 122 -21.53 -2.99 -32.20
CA THR A 122 -21.62 -4.46 -32.25
C THR A 122 -21.74 -5.13 -30.89
N GLY A 123 -21.34 -4.46 -29.80
CA GLY A 123 -21.26 -5.06 -28.46
C GLY A 123 -20.04 -5.93 -28.23
N LYS A 124 -19.09 -5.97 -29.17
CA LYS A 124 -17.85 -6.74 -29.02
C LYS A 124 -16.90 -6.04 -28.03
N LYS A 125 -16.27 -6.80 -27.13
CA LYS A 125 -15.13 -6.29 -26.33
C LYS A 125 -13.99 -5.87 -27.27
N LEU A 126 -13.54 -4.64 -27.11
CA LEU A 126 -12.38 -4.07 -27.79
C LEU A 126 -11.14 -4.17 -26.90
N PHE A 127 -11.31 -3.87 -25.61
CA PHE A 127 -10.22 -3.83 -24.64
C PHE A 127 -10.77 -4.01 -23.23
N GLU A 128 -9.94 -4.48 -22.31
CA GLU A 128 -10.21 -4.38 -20.87
C GLU A 128 -8.90 -4.10 -20.14
N ARG A 129 -8.98 -3.44 -18.99
CA ARG A 129 -7.87 -3.28 -18.05
C ARG A 129 -8.41 -3.31 -16.63
N GLN A 130 -7.64 -3.85 -15.71
CA GLN A 130 -7.91 -3.70 -14.30
C GLN A 130 -7.44 -2.30 -13.86
N GLY A 131 -8.27 -1.58 -13.11
CA GLY A 131 -7.92 -0.28 -12.54
C GLY A 131 -7.11 -0.41 -11.23
N ILE A 132 -7.15 -1.59 -10.62
CA ILE A 132 -6.48 -1.97 -9.37
C ILE A 132 -5.60 -3.21 -9.65
N GLU A 133 -4.35 -2.99 -10.06
CA GLU A 133 -3.32 -4.04 -10.22
C GLU A 133 -2.63 -4.21 -8.85
N THR A 134 -2.58 -5.44 -8.33
CA THR A 134 -1.79 -5.77 -7.13
C THR A 134 -0.48 -6.42 -7.55
N GLY A 135 0.63 -5.87 -7.08
CA GLY A 135 1.93 -6.50 -7.21
C GLY A 135 2.00 -7.75 -6.34
N LYS A 136 2.81 -8.72 -6.74
CA LYS A 136 3.07 -9.90 -5.91
C LYS A 136 4.40 -9.70 -5.18
N GLY A 137 4.42 -9.89 -3.86
CA GLY A 137 5.63 -9.83 -3.04
C GLY A 137 6.02 -11.20 -2.51
N GLU A 138 7.31 -11.49 -2.46
CA GLU A 138 7.86 -12.58 -1.65
C GLU A 138 8.52 -11.96 -0.41
N SER A 139 7.80 -12.04 0.71
CA SER A 139 8.15 -11.50 2.03
C SER A 139 9.14 -12.41 2.76
N GLU A 140 9.98 -11.84 3.63
CA GLU A 140 10.83 -12.63 4.53
C GLU A 140 10.00 -13.34 5.60
N TYR A 141 9.03 -12.63 6.19
CA TYR A 141 8.29 -13.06 7.38
C TYR A 141 6.86 -13.55 7.06
N SER A 142 6.22 -12.98 6.04
CA SER A 142 4.79 -13.21 5.74
C SER A 142 4.53 -14.13 4.54
N GLY A 143 5.58 -14.68 3.91
CA GLY A 143 5.49 -15.55 2.73
C GLY A 143 5.11 -14.81 1.44
N SER A 144 4.38 -15.47 0.54
CA SER A 144 3.90 -14.80 -0.69
C SER A 144 2.70 -13.90 -0.36
N VAL A 145 2.81 -12.60 -0.62
CA VAL A 145 1.80 -11.58 -0.29
C VAL A 145 1.39 -10.76 -1.52
N GLU A 146 0.26 -10.08 -1.43
CA GLU A 146 -0.18 -9.09 -2.42
C GLU A 146 0.13 -7.67 -1.94
N LEU A 147 0.52 -6.80 -2.87
CA LEU A 147 0.99 -5.44 -2.61
C LEU A 147 0.20 -4.43 -3.42
N GLY A 148 -0.11 -3.28 -2.82
CA GLY A 148 -0.67 -2.14 -3.56
C GLY A 148 0.43 -1.41 -4.33
N THR A 149 0.50 -1.57 -5.64
CA THR A 149 1.56 -0.96 -6.46
C THR A 149 0.99 0.06 -7.43
N SER A 150 1.86 0.96 -7.91
CA SER A 150 1.49 1.96 -8.90
C SER A 150 2.36 1.81 -10.14
N LYS A 151 1.71 1.70 -11.30
CA LYS A 151 2.37 1.67 -12.60
C LYS A 151 2.93 3.04 -12.97
N GLU A 152 4.24 3.14 -13.15
CA GLU A 152 4.94 4.34 -13.60
C GLU A 152 5.70 4.09 -14.91
N GLY A 153 5.21 4.66 -16.01
CA GLY A 153 5.83 4.48 -17.32
C GLY A 153 5.70 3.04 -17.81
N SER A 154 6.82 2.33 -17.93
CA SER A 154 6.87 0.92 -18.30
C SER A 154 7.03 -0.03 -17.12
N GLY A 155 7.26 0.48 -15.91
CA GLY A 155 7.45 -0.32 -14.70
C GLY A 155 6.44 0.04 -13.60
N TYR A 156 6.76 -0.37 -12.39
CA TYR A 156 5.93 -0.30 -11.19
C TYR A 156 6.73 0.30 -10.05
N THR A 157 6.03 0.85 -9.06
CA THR A 157 6.58 1.36 -7.80
C THR A 157 5.77 0.82 -6.64
N LEU A 158 6.42 0.65 -5.49
CA LEU A 158 5.75 0.36 -4.21
C LEU A 158 5.04 1.62 -3.68
N THR A 159 3.99 2.02 -4.38
CA THR A 159 3.07 3.10 -4.00
C THR A 159 1.65 2.58 -4.08
N ASP A 160 0.98 2.54 -2.93
CA ASP A 160 -0.38 2.06 -2.78
C ASP A 160 -1.36 3.24 -2.83
N ALA A 161 -1.99 3.44 -3.98
CA ALA A 161 -2.95 4.50 -4.19
C ALA A 161 -4.27 4.26 -3.42
N ASP A 162 -4.59 3.03 -3.03
CA ASP A 162 -5.85 2.66 -2.40
C ASP A 162 -5.82 2.91 -0.88
N ARG A 163 -4.62 2.91 -0.29
CA ARG A 163 -4.38 3.17 1.15
C ARG A 163 -3.73 4.53 1.39
N GLY A 164 -4.34 5.57 0.83
CA GLY A 164 -3.95 6.96 1.07
C GLY A 164 -2.64 7.39 0.39
N GLY A 165 -2.13 6.61 -0.57
CA GLY A 165 -0.86 6.90 -1.25
C GLY A 165 0.37 6.51 -0.43
N HIS A 166 0.24 5.50 0.44
CA HIS A 166 1.38 4.99 1.20
C HIS A 166 2.46 4.47 0.22
N LYS A 167 3.73 4.67 0.55
CA LYS A 167 4.84 4.26 -0.32
C LYS A 167 6.01 3.71 0.49
N THR A 168 6.81 2.86 -0.14
CA THR A 168 8.01 2.29 0.48
C THR A 168 9.26 2.68 -0.29
N THR A 169 10.30 3.12 0.42
CA THR A 169 11.53 3.66 -0.15
C THR A 169 12.78 3.02 0.45
N ASN A 170 13.85 3.04 -0.34
CA ASN A 170 15.17 2.51 0.00
C ASN A 170 16.09 3.65 0.44
N LEU A 171 16.60 3.60 1.67
CA LEU A 171 17.59 4.56 2.16
C LEU A 171 19.03 4.22 1.75
N GLU A 172 19.29 3.03 1.20
CA GLU A 172 20.60 2.54 0.76
C GLU A 172 21.67 2.69 1.85
N ASN A 173 21.32 2.31 3.08
CA ASN A 173 22.12 2.42 4.30
C ASN A 173 22.43 3.87 4.72
N GLY A 174 21.65 4.83 4.21
CA GLY A 174 21.63 6.21 4.66
C GLY A 174 20.78 6.40 5.92
N GLU A 175 21.03 7.49 6.64
CA GLU A 175 20.32 7.83 7.89
C GLU A 175 19.43 9.08 7.75
N SER A 176 19.18 9.56 6.52
CA SER A 176 18.41 10.78 6.30
C SER A 176 17.73 10.84 4.94
N GLY A 177 16.71 11.70 4.86
CA GLY A 177 15.92 11.91 3.65
C GLY A 177 14.75 10.93 3.51
N GLU A 178 14.07 11.03 2.37
CA GLU A 178 12.92 10.18 2.05
C GLU A 178 13.35 8.82 1.49
N GLY A 179 14.59 8.68 0.99
CA GLY A 179 15.05 7.51 0.27
C GLY A 179 14.65 7.52 -1.21
N LYS A 180 15.08 6.49 -1.94
CA LYS A 180 14.74 6.27 -3.35
C LYS A 180 13.51 5.38 -3.45
N ALA A 181 12.64 5.65 -4.43
CA ALA A 181 11.55 4.73 -4.73
C ALA A 181 12.09 3.39 -5.21
N PHE A 182 11.50 2.30 -4.73
CA PHE A 182 11.66 1.00 -5.36
C PHE A 182 10.93 0.97 -6.69
N THR A 183 11.58 0.44 -7.72
CA THR A 183 11.02 0.27 -9.05
C THR A 183 11.17 -1.17 -9.50
N ASP A 184 10.16 -1.69 -10.18
CA ASP A 184 10.16 -3.05 -10.74
C ASP A 184 9.59 -3.06 -12.16
N ASP A 185 10.02 -3.99 -13.01
CA ASP A 185 9.57 -4.06 -14.41
C ASP A 185 8.34 -4.95 -14.61
N ASP A 186 8.11 -5.93 -13.75
CA ASP A 186 7.10 -6.99 -13.93
C ASP A 186 6.11 -7.15 -12.77
N ASP A 187 6.25 -6.33 -11.72
CA ASP A 187 5.40 -6.26 -10.53
C ASP A 187 5.49 -7.51 -9.62
N ASN A 188 6.60 -8.25 -9.72
CA ASN A 188 6.98 -9.29 -8.77
C ASN A 188 8.16 -8.80 -7.93
N TRP A 189 7.93 -8.63 -6.63
CA TRP A 189 8.82 -7.94 -5.71
C TRP A 189 9.49 -8.92 -4.75
N GLY A 190 10.80 -8.78 -4.57
CA GLY A 190 11.54 -9.52 -3.55
C GLY A 190 11.71 -11.01 -3.86
N THR A 191 12.44 -11.70 -2.99
CA THR A 191 12.71 -13.13 -3.12
C THR A 191 12.45 -13.92 -1.83
N GLY A 192 11.89 -13.28 -0.81
CA GLY A 192 11.72 -13.83 0.53
C GLY A 192 13.03 -14.04 1.27
N LYS A 193 14.07 -13.28 0.92
CA LYS A 193 15.40 -13.36 1.54
C LYS A 193 16.01 -11.97 1.76
N PRO A 194 16.80 -11.80 2.85
CA PRO A 194 17.39 -10.52 3.21
C PRO A 194 18.51 -10.05 2.27
N ASP A 195 19.01 -10.90 1.36
CA ASP A 195 20.02 -10.52 0.37
C ASP A 195 19.45 -9.77 -0.84
N ASP A 196 18.12 -9.74 -0.98
CA ASP A 196 17.41 -8.88 -1.93
C ASP A 196 16.81 -7.68 -1.19
N PRO A 197 17.23 -6.43 -1.51
CA PRO A 197 16.68 -5.24 -0.86
C PRO A 197 15.17 -5.05 -1.08
N GLN A 198 14.59 -5.63 -2.14
CA GLN A 198 13.14 -5.58 -2.29
C GLN A 198 12.40 -6.37 -1.21
N THR A 199 12.99 -7.42 -0.62
CA THR A 199 12.31 -8.26 0.38
C THR A 199 11.90 -7.44 1.62
N ALA A 200 12.82 -6.67 2.23
CA ALA A 200 12.47 -5.79 3.35
C ALA A 200 11.39 -4.76 2.96
N ALA A 201 11.43 -4.29 1.71
CA ALA A 201 10.44 -3.37 1.20
C ALA A 201 9.06 -4.01 1.03
N VAL A 202 9.00 -5.28 0.60
CA VAL A 202 7.76 -6.07 0.54
C VAL A 202 7.14 -6.16 1.93
N ASP A 203 7.93 -6.53 2.94
CA ASP A 203 7.47 -6.68 4.33
C ASP A 203 6.90 -5.38 4.87
N ALA A 204 7.68 -4.29 4.79
CA ALA A 204 7.27 -2.98 5.30
C ALA A 204 6.06 -2.40 4.55
N HIS A 205 5.91 -2.70 3.25
CA HIS A 205 4.77 -2.26 2.44
C HIS A 205 3.51 -3.06 2.77
N TYR A 206 3.64 -4.38 2.94
CA TYR A 206 2.56 -5.26 3.33
C TYR A 206 2.07 -4.96 4.77
N GLY A 207 3.00 -4.83 5.73
CA GLY A 207 2.70 -4.48 7.12
C GLY A 207 1.94 -3.15 7.24
N ALA A 208 2.36 -2.12 6.50
CA ALA A 208 1.63 -0.85 6.45
C ALA A 208 0.22 -1.00 5.84
N ALA A 209 0.06 -1.84 4.81
CA ALA A 209 -1.22 -2.07 4.16
C ALA A 209 -2.23 -2.78 5.07
N VAL A 210 -1.81 -3.87 5.73
CA VAL A 210 -2.70 -4.61 6.65
C VAL A 210 -3.03 -3.80 7.90
N THR A 211 -2.10 -2.98 8.38
CA THR A 211 -2.36 -2.06 9.50
C THR A 211 -3.39 -1.00 9.13
N TRP A 212 -3.26 -0.39 7.95
CA TRP A 212 -4.26 0.55 7.45
C TRP A 212 -5.65 -0.08 7.37
N ASP A 213 -5.74 -1.29 6.83
CA ASP A 213 -7.00 -2.01 6.67
C ASP A 213 -7.62 -2.38 8.01
N TYR A 214 -6.83 -2.81 8.99
CA TYR A 214 -7.29 -3.05 10.35
C TYR A 214 -7.91 -1.78 10.97
N TYR A 215 -7.19 -0.66 10.97
CA TYR A 215 -7.70 0.59 11.53
C TYR A 215 -8.98 1.07 10.84
N LYS A 216 -9.04 0.93 9.51
CA LYS A 216 -10.21 1.31 8.73
C LYS A 216 -11.40 0.41 8.99
N ASN A 217 -11.21 -0.91 8.98
CA ASN A 217 -12.30 -1.88 9.02
C ASN A 217 -12.82 -2.11 10.45
N VAL A 218 -11.93 -2.15 11.43
CA VAL A 218 -12.28 -2.42 12.84
C VAL A 218 -12.68 -1.13 13.56
N HIS A 219 -11.92 -0.05 13.35
CA HIS A 219 -12.09 1.20 14.11
C HIS A 219 -12.74 2.33 13.31
N GLY A 220 -12.95 2.15 11.99
CA GLY A 220 -13.50 3.18 11.12
C GLY A 220 -12.54 4.35 10.87
N ARG A 221 -11.25 4.21 11.18
CA ARG A 221 -10.23 5.26 11.09
C ARG A 221 -9.58 5.26 9.70
N ASN A 222 -9.60 6.41 9.01
CA ASN A 222 -9.07 6.54 7.66
C ASN A 222 -7.62 7.03 7.66
N GLY A 223 -6.68 6.12 7.97
CA GLY A 223 -5.25 6.42 8.07
C GLY A 223 -4.82 6.97 9.43
N ILE A 224 -3.52 7.22 9.59
CA ILE A 224 -2.92 7.57 10.89
C ILE A 224 -3.57 8.81 11.50
N ALA A 225 -3.78 9.87 10.72
CA ALA A 225 -4.38 11.13 11.19
C ALA A 225 -5.90 11.24 10.94
N ASP A 226 -6.55 10.14 10.51
CA ASP A 226 -7.97 10.10 10.12
C ASP A 226 -8.34 11.07 8.98
N ASP A 227 -7.38 11.42 8.12
CA ASP A 227 -7.55 12.39 7.02
C ASP A 227 -7.38 11.77 5.62
N GLY A 228 -7.24 10.43 5.56
CA GLY A 228 -7.08 9.67 4.32
C GLY A 228 -5.71 9.78 3.67
N LYS A 229 -4.68 10.28 4.37
CA LYS A 229 -3.30 10.29 3.88
C LYS A 229 -2.49 9.13 4.46
N GLY A 230 -1.77 8.44 3.59
CA GLY A 230 -0.79 7.41 3.97
C GLY A 230 0.49 8.02 4.52
N ALA A 231 1.13 7.30 5.45
CA ALA A 231 2.54 7.49 5.77
C ALA A 231 3.42 6.80 4.72
N TYR A 232 4.73 6.97 4.81
CA TYR A 232 5.65 6.19 4.01
C TYR A 232 6.60 5.37 4.89
N SER A 233 7.05 4.24 4.35
CA SER A 233 7.97 3.30 4.98
C SER A 233 9.36 3.48 4.37
N ARG A 234 10.39 3.61 5.20
CA ARG A 234 11.80 3.68 4.79
C ARG A 234 12.52 2.41 5.26
N VAL A 235 13.07 1.63 4.35
CA VAL A 235 13.87 0.44 4.69
C VAL A 235 15.35 0.69 4.37
N HIS A 236 16.22 -0.17 4.90
CA HIS A 236 17.68 -0.04 4.81
C HIS A 236 18.20 1.24 5.46
N TYR A 237 17.66 1.58 6.63
CA TYR A 237 18.14 2.72 7.43
C TYR A 237 19.45 2.36 8.14
N GLY A 238 20.48 3.18 7.92
CA GLY A 238 21.79 3.01 8.55
C GLY A 238 22.53 1.72 8.15
N ASP A 239 23.58 1.38 8.90
CA ASP A 239 24.36 0.16 8.69
C ASP A 239 24.37 -0.68 9.96
N SER A 240 23.91 -1.93 9.85
CA SER A 240 23.65 -2.84 10.97
C SER A 240 22.80 -2.21 12.08
N TYR A 241 21.79 -1.42 11.67
CA TYR A 241 20.94 -0.71 12.61
C TYR A 241 19.88 -1.66 13.18
N VAL A 242 19.97 -1.89 14.48
CA VAL A 242 19.13 -2.86 15.21
C VAL A 242 17.97 -2.12 15.88
N ASN A 243 17.16 -1.41 15.08
CA ASN A 243 15.93 -0.78 15.56
C ASN A 243 14.98 -0.41 14.40
N ALA A 244 13.70 -0.23 14.74
CA ALA A 244 12.69 0.43 13.92
C ALA A 244 12.13 1.63 14.70
N PHE A 245 11.53 2.60 13.99
CA PHE A 245 10.90 3.74 14.64
C PHE A 245 9.89 4.47 13.75
N TRP A 246 8.88 5.07 14.39
CA TRP A 246 8.06 6.16 13.89
C TRP A 246 8.74 7.52 14.09
N ASP A 247 8.60 8.42 13.10
CA ASP A 247 9.04 9.81 13.21
C ASP A 247 7.94 10.77 12.73
N ASP A 248 7.39 11.55 13.68
CA ASP A 248 6.36 12.57 13.42
C ASP A 248 6.82 13.67 12.44
N SER A 249 8.12 13.98 12.40
CA SER A 249 8.65 15.08 11.60
C SER A 249 8.56 14.80 10.10
N CYS A 250 8.70 13.53 9.71
CA CYS A 250 8.53 13.05 8.35
C CYS A 250 7.17 12.39 8.11
N PHE A 251 6.44 12.04 9.17
CA PHE A 251 5.23 11.22 9.10
C PHE A 251 5.53 9.86 8.46
N CYS A 252 6.55 9.17 8.98
CA CYS A 252 7.10 7.98 8.34
C CYS A 252 7.57 6.92 9.34
N MET A 253 7.47 5.66 8.94
CA MET A 253 8.07 4.52 9.65
C MET A 253 9.42 4.21 9.02
N THR A 254 10.38 3.77 9.82
CA THR A 254 11.77 3.59 9.41
C THR A 254 12.35 2.33 10.02
N TYR A 255 12.97 1.51 9.19
CA TYR A 255 13.39 0.16 9.56
C TYR A 255 14.88 -0.02 9.23
N GLY A 256 15.64 -0.48 10.22
CA GLY A 256 17.00 -0.99 10.02
C GLY A 256 17.01 -2.45 9.58
N ASP A 257 18.19 -2.90 9.14
CA ASP A 257 18.39 -4.26 8.61
C ASP A 257 18.88 -5.28 9.67
N GLY A 258 18.91 -4.88 10.95
CA GLY A 258 19.37 -5.71 12.05
C GLY A 258 20.88 -5.96 12.05
N GLU A 259 21.35 -6.77 13.00
CA GLU A 259 22.79 -7.01 13.19
C GLU A 259 23.40 -7.65 11.93
N GLY A 260 24.39 -6.99 11.34
CA GLY A 260 25.05 -7.43 10.12
C GLY A 260 24.21 -7.34 8.84
N ASN A 261 23.08 -6.60 8.87
CA ASN A 261 22.14 -6.41 7.76
C ASN A 261 21.54 -7.74 7.24
N LYS A 262 20.97 -8.53 8.14
CA LYS A 262 20.50 -9.90 7.85
C LYS A 262 19.08 -10.20 8.28
N ALA A 263 18.48 -9.34 9.09
CA ALA A 263 17.15 -9.53 9.63
C ALA A 263 16.49 -8.15 9.72
N PRO A 264 15.95 -7.63 8.60
CA PRO A 264 15.25 -6.37 8.60
C PRO A 264 14.11 -6.34 9.60
N LEU A 265 13.97 -5.25 10.35
CA LEU A 265 12.97 -5.16 11.41
C LEU A 265 11.60 -4.80 10.83
N THR A 266 11.06 -5.64 9.94
CA THR A 266 9.91 -5.32 9.08
C THR A 266 8.74 -6.30 9.20
N ALA A 267 8.73 -7.17 10.21
CA ALA A 267 7.61 -8.08 10.51
C ALA A 267 6.28 -7.33 10.71
N ILE A 268 5.14 -8.03 10.58
CA ILE A 268 3.81 -7.41 10.55
C ILE A 268 3.56 -6.63 11.84
N ASP A 269 3.81 -7.26 12.99
CA ASP A 269 3.61 -6.69 14.31
C ASP A 269 4.50 -5.47 14.56
N VAL A 270 5.77 -5.50 14.12
CA VAL A 270 6.72 -4.39 14.18
C VAL A 270 6.24 -3.23 13.31
N ALA A 271 5.88 -3.49 12.04
CA ALA A 271 5.37 -2.44 11.16
C ALA A 271 4.08 -1.81 11.70
N ALA A 272 3.19 -2.63 12.26
CA ALA A 272 1.95 -2.19 12.89
C ALA A 272 2.19 -1.42 14.19
N HIS A 273 3.18 -1.82 14.99
CA HIS A 273 3.65 -1.14 16.19
C HIS A 273 4.14 0.28 15.82
N GLU A 274 5.03 0.41 14.83
CA GLU A 274 5.52 1.72 14.39
C GLU A 274 4.40 2.61 13.85
N MET A 275 3.51 2.06 13.03
CA MET A 275 2.37 2.83 12.53
C MET A 275 1.42 3.27 13.66
N SER A 276 1.30 2.46 14.72
CA SER A 276 0.47 2.75 15.89
C SER A 276 1.04 3.83 16.81
N HIS A 277 2.37 4.02 16.85
CA HIS A 277 2.95 5.24 17.44
C HIS A 277 2.44 6.50 16.75
N GLY A 278 2.35 6.47 15.41
CA GLY A 278 1.75 7.56 14.65
C GLY A 278 0.29 7.81 15.03
N VAL A 279 -0.50 6.75 15.24
CA VAL A 279 -1.90 6.88 15.68
C VAL A 279 -1.97 7.49 17.07
N THR A 280 -1.12 7.05 18.00
CA THR A 280 -1.00 7.62 19.36
C THR A 280 -0.65 9.10 19.31
N SER A 281 0.34 9.48 18.49
CA SER A 281 0.74 10.88 18.28
C SER A 281 -0.42 11.73 17.74
N ALA A 282 -1.17 11.21 16.76
CA ALA A 282 -2.31 11.90 16.16
C ALA A 282 -3.57 11.94 17.05
N THR A 283 -3.56 11.28 18.21
CA THR A 283 -4.72 11.16 19.10
C THR A 283 -4.42 11.57 20.54
N ALA A 284 -3.98 10.62 21.37
CA ALA A 284 -3.75 10.83 22.79
C ALA A 284 -2.50 11.67 23.06
N GLY A 285 -1.52 11.67 22.15
CA GLY A 285 -0.28 12.42 22.28
C GLY A 285 0.48 12.05 23.57
N LEU A 286 0.55 10.75 23.88
CA LEU A 286 1.18 10.25 25.10
C LEU A 286 2.67 10.58 25.09
N GLU A 287 3.10 11.39 26.06
CA GLU A 287 4.52 11.73 26.24
C GLU A 287 5.33 10.45 26.42
N TYR A 288 6.43 10.34 25.69
CA TYR A 288 7.28 9.14 25.66
C TYR A 288 8.23 9.10 26.88
N SER A 289 7.65 9.13 28.07
CA SER A 289 8.37 9.17 29.35
C SER A 289 7.52 8.62 30.48
N GLY A 290 8.15 7.90 31.41
CA GLY A 290 7.50 7.29 32.57
C GLY A 290 6.27 6.44 32.19
N GLU A 291 5.23 6.47 33.02
CA GLU A 291 4.02 5.66 32.78
C GLU A 291 3.31 6.02 31.46
N SER A 292 3.33 7.29 31.02
CA SER A 292 2.72 7.64 29.72
C SER A 292 3.52 7.06 28.56
N GLY A 293 4.84 6.95 28.69
CA GLY A 293 5.68 6.27 27.72
C GLY A 293 5.42 4.77 27.70
N GLY A 294 5.28 4.13 28.87
CA GLY A 294 4.85 2.73 28.98
C GLY A 294 3.50 2.47 28.33
N LEU A 295 2.54 3.38 28.49
CA LEU A 295 1.25 3.31 27.79
C LEU A 295 1.38 3.54 26.28
N ASN A 296 2.30 4.39 25.84
CA ASN A 296 2.57 4.62 24.42
C ASN A 296 3.09 3.33 23.77
N GLU A 297 4.14 2.74 24.34
CA GLU A 297 4.69 1.44 23.95
C GLU A 297 3.65 0.32 23.96
N ALA A 298 2.94 0.16 25.07
CA ALA A 298 1.93 -0.89 25.19
C ALA A 298 0.78 -0.71 24.19
N THR A 299 0.39 0.53 23.88
CA THR A 299 -0.64 0.79 22.87
C THR A 299 -0.16 0.33 21.49
N SER A 300 1.10 0.57 21.15
CA SER A 300 1.70 0.09 19.92
C SER A 300 1.80 -1.45 19.87
N ASP A 301 2.21 -2.11 20.95
CA ASP A 301 2.21 -3.59 21.05
C ASP A 301 0.81 -4.17 20.89
N ILE A 302 -0.19 -3.64 21.62
CA ILE A 302 -1.58 -4.10 21.56
C ILE A 302 -2.15 -4.03 20.14
N PHE A 303 -1.91 -2.92 19.44
CA PHE A 303 -2.38 -2.77 18.07
C PHE A 303 -1.52 -3.56 17.08
N GLY A 304 -0.22 -3.72 17.32
CA GLY A 304 0.67 -4.61 16.57
C GLY A 304 0.11 -6.04 16.54
N THR A 305 -0.05 -6.63 17.72
CA THR A 305 -0.67 -7.94 17.91
C THR A 305 -2.08 -8.00 17.31
N SER A 306 -2.92 -6.99 17.53
CA SER A 306 -4.28 -6.99 16.97
C SER A 306 -4.30 -6.98 15.43
N VAL A 307 -3.33 -6.32 14.80
CA VAL A 307 -3.16 -6.29 13.35
C VAL A 307 -2.69 -7.64 12.85
N GLU A 308 -1.72 -8.27 13.51
CA GLU A 308 -1.20 -9.59 13.17
C GLU A 308 -2.32 -10.65 13.20
N PHE A 309 -3.13 -10.68 14.28
CA PHE A 309 -4.35 -11.49 14.34
C PHE A 309 -5.35 -11.16 13.23
N SER A 310 -5.51 -9.88 12.89
CA SER A 310 -6.45 -9.45 11.84
C SER A 310 -5.95 -9.71 10.42
N ALA A 311 -4.64 -9.82 10.22
CA ALA A 311 -4.04 -10.11 8.93
C ALA A 311 -4.35 -11.55 8.49
N ASP A 312 -4.57 -12.46 9.46
CA ASP A 312 -4.87 -13.88 9.25
C ASP A 312 -3.87 -14.52 8.27
N ASN A 313 -2.60 -14.12 8.39
CA ASN A 313 -1.52 -14.62 7.55
C ASN A 313 -1.16 -16.05 7.97
N SER A 314 -0.94 -16.93 6.99
CA SER A 314 -0.67 -18.35 7.27
C SER A 314 0.78 -18.66 7.64
N THR A 315 1.68 -17.70 7.44
CA THR A 315 3.12 -17.80 7.71
C THR A 315 3.44 -17.15 9.04
N ASP A 316 3.06 -15.87 9.18
CA ASP A 316 3.15 -15.05 10.39
C ASP A 316 1.79 -15.08 11.08
N VAL A 317 1.60 -16.06 11.97
CA VAL A 317 0.30 -16.37 12.55
C VAL A 317 0.14 -15.59 13.84
N GLY A 318 -0.89 -14.73 13.86
CA GLY A 318 -1.30 -13.93 15.03
C GLY A 318 -1.07 -14.63 16.38
N ASP A 319 -0.20 -14.04 17.18
CA ASP A 319 0.06 -14.47 18.54
C ASP A 319 0.23 -13.30 19.54
N TYR A 320 0.73 -13.58 20.74
CA TYR A 320 0.88 -12.59 21.83
C TYR A 320 2.34 -12.36 22.20
N LEU A 321 3.23 -12.66 21.26
CA LEU A 321 4.64 -12.33 21.25
C LEU A 321 4.81 -11.04 20.46
N ILE A 322 5.95 -10.37 20.66
CA ILE A 322 6.29 -9.17 19.90
C ILE A 322 7.69 -9.39 19.35
N GLY A 323 7.86 -9.24 18.05
CA GLY A 323 9.12 -9.34 17.33
C GLY A 323 9.76 -10.74 17.35
N GLU A 324 8.96 -11.80 17.41
CA GLU A 324 9.40 -13.20 17.28
C GLU A 324 9.97 -13.49 15.90
N GLU A 325 9.36 -12.99 14.83
CA GLU A 325 9.82 -13.24 13.46
C GLU A 325 11.18 -12.58 13.14
N ILE A 326 11.48 -11.42 13.74
CA ILE A 326 12.73 -10.69 13.46
C ILE A 326 13.96 -11.28 14.19
N ASP A 327 13.77 -12.20 15.15
CA ASP A 327 14.82 -12.87 15.95
C ASP A 327 15.98 -11.94 16.38
N ILE A 328 15.64 -10.78 16.94
CA ILE A 328 16.61 -9.75 17.30
C ILE A 328 17.66 -10.23 18.33
N ASN A 329 17.29 -11.22 19.15
CA ASN A 329 18.16 -11.85 20.14
C ASN A 329 19.07 -12.94 19.54
N GLY A 330 18.75 -13.44 18.34
CA GLY A 330 19.48 -14.50 17.64
C GLY A 330 19.37 -15.88 18.28
N ASP A 331 18.38 -16.07 19.15
CA ASP A 331 18.13 -17.32 19.89
C ASP A 331 16.69 -17.85 19.73
N GLY A 332 15.89 -17.21 18.86
CA GLY A 332 14.50 -17.52 18.58
C GLY A 332 13.52 -17.07 19.66
N SER A 333 13.96 -16.27 20.64
CA SER A 333 13.05 -15.65 21.60
C SER A 333 12.49 -14.33 21.07
N PRO A 334 11.21 -14.03 21.32
CA PRO A 334 10.63 -12.73 20.99
C PRO A 334 11.27 -11.61 21.81
N LEU A 335 11.06 -10.38 21.35
CA LEU A 335 11.48 -9.19 22.06
C LEU A 335 10.65 -8.99 23.35
N ARG A 336 9.34 -9.21 23.32
CA ARG A 336 8.44 -9.10 24.47
C ARG A 336 7.37 -10.19 24.49
N TYR A 337 6.77 -10.39 25.66
CA TYR A 337 5.69 -11.34 25.89
C TYR A 337 4.48 -10.59 26.46
N MET A 338 3.30 -10.70 25.84
CA MET A 338 2.09 -10.12 26.44
C MET A 338 1.47 -11.02 27.51
N ASP A 339 1.63 -12.35 27.41
CA ASP A 339 1.02 -13.31 28.34
C ASP A 339 1.67 -13.30 29.74
N LYS A 340 2.98 -13.05 29.77
CA LYS A 340 3.77 -12.89 30.98
C LYS A 340 5.03 -12.07 30.67
N PRO A 341 4.93 -10.72 30.72
CA PRO A 341 6.01 -9.81 30.37
C PRO A 341 7.37 -10.16 30.97
N SER A 342 7.42 -10.54 32.24
CA SER A 342 8.65 -10.85 32.96
C SER A 342 9.46 -12.03 32.39
N LYS A 343 8.94 -12.77 31.40
CA LYS A 343 9.70 -13.80 30.66
C LYS A 343 10.90 -13.23 29.90
N ASP A 344 10.87 -11.97 29.50
CA ASP A 344 12.03 -11.28 28.91
C ASP A 344 13.09 -10.87 29.95
N GLY A 345 12.79 -11.06 31.25
CA GLY A 345 13.68 -10.78 32.37
C GLY A 345 13.69 -9.33 32.86
N GLN A 346 12.93 -8.42 32.23
CA GLN A 346 12.96 -6.98 32.54
C GLN A 346 11.55 -6.36 32.67
N SER A 347 10.57 -6.80 31.88
CA SER A 347 9.25 -6.19 31.82
C SER A 347 8.41 -6.46 33.06
N ALA A 348 7.55 -5.50 33.40
CA ALA A 348 6.67 -5.57 34.56
C ALA A 348 5.40 -6.38 34.25
N ASP A 349 5.10 -7.41 35.05
CA ASP A 349 3.85 -8.19 34.93
C ASP A 349 2.62 -7.43 35.49
N GLU A 350 2.84 -6.51 36.43
CA GLU A 350 1.80 -5.80 37.18
C GLU A 350 2.26 -4.41 37.59
N TRP A 351 1.31 -3.54 37.92
CA TRP A 351 1.62 -2.18 38.35
C TRP A 351 2.31 -2.17 39.71
N SER A 352 3.30 -1.29 39.87
CA SER A 352 3.93 -0.95 41.14
C SER A 352 4.29 0.53 41.18
N ASP A 353 4.53 1.08 42.37
CA ASP A 353 4.94 2.49 42.54
C ASP A 353 6.22 2.85 41.75
N GLY A 354 7.04 1.87 41.34
CA GLY A 354 8.29 2.07 40.60
C GLY A 354 8.18 1.85 39.09
N VAL A 355 7.01 1.49 38.55
CA VAL A 355 6.89 1.14 37.12
C VAL A 355 7.18 2.34 36.20
N GLY A 356 6.82 3.55 36.63
CA GLY A 356 7.11 4.79 35.92
C GLY A 356 8.59 5.20 35.90
N ASP A 357 9.45 4.53 36.67
CA ASP A 357 10.90 4.75 36.65
C ASP A 357 11.64 3.75 35.73
N MET A 358 10.94 2.75 35.19
CA MET A 358 11.50 1.78 34.26
C MET A 358 11.64 2.40 32.86
N ASP A 359 12.45 1.76 32.01
CA ASP A 359 12.41 2.04 30.58
C ASP A 359 10.99 1.78 30.04
N VAL A 360 10.53 2.62 29.13
CA VAL A 360 9.16 2.59 28.62
C VAL A 360 8.80 1.24 28.02
N HIS A 361 9.75 0.59 27.33
CA HIS A 361 9.58 -0.72 26.70
C HIS A 361 9.40 -1.87 27.72
N TYR A 362 9.83 -1.67 28.98
CA TYR A 362 9.64 -2.65 30.06
C TYR A 362 8.43 -2.32 30.94
N SER A 363 8.13 -1.03 31.11
CA SER A 363 6.94 -0.57 31.82
C SER A 363 5.64 -0.89 31.07
N SER A 364 5.71 -1.02 29.74
CA SER A 364 4.60 -1.41 28.87
C SER A 364 4.01 -2.78 29.20
N GLY A 365 4.83 -3.68 29.79
CA GLY A 365 4.42 -5.02 30.18
C GLY A 365 3.11 -5.06 30.97
N VAL A 366 2.86 -4.08 31.84
CA VAL A 366 1.63 -4.02 32.65
C VAL A 366 0.38 -3.92 31.77
N ALA A 367 0.42 -3.07 30.74
CA ALA A 367 -0.70 -2.88 29.82
C ALA A 367 -0.78 -3.99 28.78
N ASN A 368 0.36 -4.56 28.36
CA ASN A 368 0.40 -5.75 27.51
C ASN A 368 -0.29 -6.95 28.18
N HIS A 369 0.06 -7.21 29.45
CA HIS A 369 -0.55 -8.28 30.22
C HIS A 369 -2.02 -8.03 30.53
N PHE A 370 -2.39 -6.77 30.79
CA PHE A 370 -3.80 -6.39 30.89
C PHE A 370 -4.58 -6.74 29.62
N PHE A 371 -4.03 -6.43 28.43
CA PHE A 371 -4.69 -6.73 27.17
C PHE A 371 -4.81 -8.24 26.93
N TYR A 372 -3.74 -9.00 27.17
CA TYR A 372 -3.78 -10.45 27.09
C TYR A 372 -4.90 -11.05 27.96
N LEU A 373 -4.96 -10.65 29.24
CA LEU A 373 -6.01 -11.12 30.17
C LEU A 373 -7.42 -10.70 29.74
N LEU A 374 -7.57 -9.54 29.11
CA LEU A 374 -8.85 -9.07 28.59
C LEU A 374 -9.32 -9.93 27.39
N SER A 375 -8.39 -10.35 26.55
CA SER A 375 -8.67 -11.09 25.31
C SER A 375 -8.84 -12.60 25.57
N GLU A 376 -7.96 -13.22 26.36
CA GLU A 376 -7.91 -14.67 26.58
C GLU A 376 -8.57 -15.13 27.89
N GLY A 377 -8.78 -14.21 28.83
CA GLY A 377 -9.29 -14.51 30.17
C GLY A 377 -8.20 -14.82 31.19
N SER A 378 -8.63 -14.98 32.45
CA SER A 378 -7.76 -15.14 33.64
C SER A 378 -7.61 -16.57 34.13
#